data_AF-A0A9Q0RSG5-F1
#
_entry.id   AF-A0A9Q0RSG5-F1
#
_cell.length_a   1.000
_cell.length_b   1.000
_cell.length_c   1.000
_cell.angle_alpha   90.00
_cell.angle_beta   90.00
_cell.angle_gamma   90.00
#
_symmetry.space_group_name_H-M   'P 1'
#
loop_
_entity.id
_entity.type
_entity.pdbx_description
1 polymer ?
#
loop_
_entity_poly.entity_id
_entity_poly.type
_entity_poly.pdbx_seq_one_letter_code
_entity_poly.pdbx_strand_id
1 'polypeptide(L)'
;MLKPNSGESSSLYFAYCIPQFVRKSFVNTKPILGLAATDRRITAGSSQSMEMAQLNETIKKLRENGCKTKINNIYKTKKGAIIKVPNEENINTLMNQLKNNGSLSKISKIYTPTPLDPTIVLKSVNKSTDLSNLNSVLCDMNQELADCKYKIKILFPMKSNTSSHDVVLRVAPSAYEIIKRMKHIYTISQVVEVRDKVLVRQCQTCFQFDHNTKMCTNQKINIIGPDNIVKCVNCNGHNKFKENSNHYPNNRECPLYLNQINRTIQRTCYNSLDHDIISSSSRSSESD
;
A
#
# COMPACT_ATOMS: atom_id res chain seq x y z
N MET A 1 -8.74 -40.40 -33.89
CA MET A 1 -7.96 -40.08 -32.67
C MET A 1 -7.11 -38.85 -32.96
N LEU A 2 -7.31 -37.74 -32.24
CA LEU A 2 -6.50 -36.53 -32.37
C LEU A 2 -6.14 -36.06 -30.95
N LYS A 3 -4.84 -35.95 -30.65
CA LYS A 3 -4.35 -35.30 -29.43
C LYS A 3 -4.36 -33.78 -29.65
N PRO A 4 -4.97 -32.97 -28.77
CA PRO A 4 -4.71 -31.54 -28.75
C PRO A 4 -3.37 -31.26 -28.02
N ASN A 5 -2.58 -30.36 -28.58
CA ASN A 5 -1.30 -29.94 -27.99
C ASN A 5 -1.50 -29.24 -26.64
N SER A 6 -0.57 -29.50 -25.71
CA SER A 6 -0.41 -28.77 -24.45
C SER A 6 0.08 -27.34 -24.71
N GLY A 7 -0.85 -26.39 -24.79
CA GLY A 7 -0.52 -24.96 -24.81
C GLY A 7 -0.19 -24.46 -23.40
N GLU A 8 0.97 -23.82 -23.24
CA GLU A 8 1.44 -23.29 -21.96
C GLU A 8 0.49 -22.22 -21.40
N SER A 9 -0.04 -22.45 -20.20
CA SER A 9 -0.93 -21.53 -19.51
C SER A 9 -0.15 -20.35 -18.91
N SER A 10 0.12 -19.35 -19.74
CA SER A 10 0.73 -18.08 -19.33
C SER A 10 -0.22 -17.28 -18.42
N SER A 11 -0.03 -17.43 -17.10
CA SER A 11 -0.86 -16.80 -16.06
C SER A 11 -0.65 -15.28 -15.98
N LEU A 12 -1.45 -14.53 -16.73
CA LEU A 12 -1.51 -13.06 -16.66
C LEU A 12 -2.04 -12.57 -15.31
N TYR A 13 -1.13 -12.17 -14.41
CA TYR A 13 -1.46 -11.53 -13.14
C TYR A 13 -1.95 -10.09 -13.33
N PHE A 14 -3.27 -9.88 -13.34
CA PHE A 14 -3.89 -8.56 -13.32
C PHE A 14 -3.98 -8.01 -11.89
N ALA A 15 -3.57 -6.75 -11.67
CA ALA A 15 -3.68 -6.06 -10.38
C ALA A 15 -4.74 -4.94 -10.42
N TYR A 16 -5.25 -4.53 -9.26
CA TYR A 16 -6.37 -3.57 -9.16
C TYR A 16 -6.06 -2.36 -8.29
N CYS A 17 -6.94 -1.37 -8.44
CA CYS A 17 -6.70 0.02 -8.08
C CYS A 17 -7.22 0.37 -6.67
N ILE A 18 -6.32 0.78 -5.77
CA ILE A 18 -6.69 1.47 -4.52
C ILE A 18 -6.76 2.99 -4.77
N PRO A 19 -7.80 3.71 -4.29
CA PRO A 19 -7.85 5.17 -4.33
C PRO A 19 -6.93 5.81 -3.27
N GLN A 20 -6.07 6.75 -3.73
CA GLN A 20 -5.36 7.83 -2.99
C GLN A 20 -4.50 7.41 -1.76
N PHE A 21 -3.16 7.54 -1.79
CA PHE A 21 -2.42 8.77 -1.43
C PHE A 21 -0.96 8.77 -1.99
N VAL A 22 -0.20 9.85 -1.80
CA VAL A 22 1.00 10.30 -2.58
C VAL A 22 1.98 11.02 -1.62
N ARG A 23 3.33 10.92 -1.64
CA ARG A 23 4.35 10.22 -2.48
C ARG A 23 5.67 10.02 -1.64
N LYS A 24 6.68 9.34 -2.21
CA LYS A 24 8.11 9.23 -1.80
C LYS A 24 8.50 8.43 -0.52
N SER A 25 9.15 7.30 -0.80
CA SER A 25 10.29 6.66 -0.10
C SER A 25 10.70 7.17 1.28
N PHE A 26 10.33 6.44 2.34
CA PHE A 26 11.09 6.41 3.58
C PHE A 26 11.25 4.97 4.06
N VAL A 27 12.51 4.57 4.25
CA VAL A 27 12.91 3.33 4.91
C VAL A 27 13.19 3.66 6.38
N ASN A 28 12.94 2.69 7.27
CA ASN A 28 13.12 2.72 8.72
C ASN A 28 12.24 3.71 9.50
N THR A 29 11.15 3.17 10.08
CA THR A 29 10.92 3.08 11.55
C THR A 29 11.37 4.25 12.44
N LYS A 30 11.25 5.48 11.94
CA LYS A 30 11.30 6.70 12.75
C LYS A 30 10.00 7.45 12.57
N PRO A 31 9.47 7.99 13.67
CA PRO A 31 8.11 8.46 13.66
C PRO A 31 7.99 9.83 12.98
N ILE A 32 6.84 10.05 12.37
CA ILE A 32 6.62 11.12 11.40
C ILE A 32 5.46 11.99 11.84
N LEU A 33 5.61 13.30 11.70
CA LEU A 33 4.48 14.23 11.67
C LEU A 33 4.18 14.61 10.21
N GLY A 34 2.97 14.37 9.76
CA GLY A 34 2.44 14.86 8.48
C GLY A 34 1.70 16.16 8.65
N LEU A 35 1.95 17.12 7.75
CA LEU A 35 1.05 18.24 7.49
C LEU A 35 0.41 18.04 6.12
N ALA A 36 -0.92 18.19 6.06
CA ALA A 36 -1.68 18.19 4.82
C ALA A 36 -2.67 19.36 4.77
N ALA A 37 -2.77 20.04 3.63
CA ALA A 37 -3.76 21.09 3.41
C ALA A 37 -5.20 20.59 3.71
N THR A 38 -6.01 21.45 4.31
CA THR A 38 -7.33 21.11 4.85
C THR A 38 -8.44 20.98 3.79
N ASP A 39 -8.28 21.58 2.60
CA ASP A 39 -9.34 21.64 1.59
C ASP A 39 -9.05 20.83 0.30
N ARG A 40 -10.12 20.29 -0.30
CA ARG A 40 -10.11 19.32 -1.41
C ARG A 40 -10.19 19.93 -2.81
N ARG A 41 -10.14 21.27 -2.95
CA ARG A 41 -10.16 21.98 -4.24
C ARG A 41 -9.11 23.10 -4.33
N ILE A 42 -7.83 22.77 -4.45
CA ILE A 42 -6.81 23.78 -4.83
C ILE A 42 -5.91 23.26 -5.96
N THR A 43 -5.84 24.07 -7.01
CA THR A 43 -5.02 23.95 -8.23
C THR A 43 -3.52 24.12 -7.95
N ALA A 44 -2.70 23.92 -8.97
CA ALA A 44 -1.25 23.86 -8.83
C ALA A 44 -0.58 25.17 -8.37
N GLY A 45 0.55 25.05 -7.67
CA GLY A 45 1.61 26.06 -7.65
C GLY A 45 1.78 26.83 -6.33
N SER A 46 0.80 27.67 -5.98
CA SER A 46 1.04 28.84 -5.10
C SER A 46 0.94 28.60 -3.59
N SER A 47 0.07 27.71 -3.10
CA SER A 47 -0.11 27.52 -1.64
C SER A 47 1.06 26.81 -0.95
N GLN A 48 1.75 25.92 -1.68
CA GLN A 48 2.72 24.96 -1.12
C GLN A 48 4.10 25.55 -0.80
N SER A 49 4.42 26.74 -1.32
CA SER A 49 5.57 27.53 -0.86
C SER A 49 5.25 28.24 0.45
N MET A 50 4.05 28.81 0.55
CA MET A 50 3.57 29.54 1.73
C MET A 50 3.43 28.64 2.96
N GLU A 51 2.84 27.44 2.81
CA GLU A 51 2.78 26.41 3.87
C GLU A 51 4.17 26.06 4.43
N MET A 52 5.17 25.88 3.57
CA MET A 52 6.54 25.52 3.98
C MET A 52 7.28 26.69 4.64
N ALA A 53 7.07 27.92 4.17
CA ALA A 53 7.65 29.11 4.77
C ALA A 53 7.08 29.32 6.19
N GLN A 54 5.76 29.28 6.34
CA GLN A 54 5.09 29.40 7.64
C GLN A 54 5.42 28.25 8.59
N LEU A 55 5.62 27.03 8.08
CA LEU A 55 6.10 25.91 8.89
C LEU A 55 7.52 26.17 9.43
N ASN A 56 8.44 26.63 8.58
CA ASN A 56 9.81 26.95 9.00
C ASN A 56 9.85 28.11 10.01
N GLU A 57 9.04 29.15 9.80
CA GLU A 57 8.88 30.28 10.72
C GLU A 57 8.29 29.82 12.06
N THR A 58 7.25 28.97 12.03
CA THR A 58 6.66 28.36 13.23
C THR A 58 7.69 27.54 14.00
N ILE A 59 8.50 26.72 13.32
CA ILE A 59 9.56 25.92 13.94
C ILE A 59 10.66 26.83 14.53
N LYS A 60 10.98 27.96 13.89
CA LYS A 60 11.91 28.96 14.46
C LYS A 60 11.36 29.53 15.76
N LYS A 61 10.12 30.02 15.76
CA LYS A 61 9.41 30.55 16.94
C LYS A 61 9.30 29.52 18.07
N LEU A 62 9.06 28.24 17.75
CA LEU A 62 9.05 27.17 18.75
C LEU A 62 10.41 26.96 19.41
N ARG A 63 11.52 27.06 18.67
CA ARG A 63 12.88 26.97 19.22
C ARG A 63 13.21 28.17 20.12
N GLU A 64 12.83 29.37 19.68
CA GLU A 64 12.96 30.61 20.45
C GLU A 64 12.18 30.53 21.79
N ASN A 65 10.99 29.93 21.76
CA ASN A 65 10.17 29.64 22.94
C ASN A 65 10.62 28.38 23.75
N GLY A 66 11.86 27.92 23.58
CA GLY A 66 12.45 26.85 24.41
C GLY A 66 12.00 25.42 24.09
N CYS A 67 11.41 25.14 22.92
CA CYS A 67 11.09 23.78 22.51
C CYS A 67 12.37 22.92 22.37
N LYS A 68 12.54 21.96 23.29
CA LYS A 68 13.67 21.02 23.29
C LYS A 68 13.54 19.85 22.29
N THR A 69 12.41 19.74 21.58
CA THR A 69 12.18 18.64 20.64
C THR A 69 13.08 18.76 19.41
N LYS A 70 14.13 17.93 19.35
CA LYS A 70 15.02 17.83 18.20
C LYS A 70 14.23 17.41 16.95
N ILE A 71 14.33 18.21 15.89
CA ILE A 71 13.84 17.85 14.56
C ILE A 71 15.05 17.40 13.74
N ASN A 72 15.01 16.17 13.24
CA ASN A 72 16.11 15.59 12.46
C ASN A 72 16.10 16.07 11.01
N ASN A 73 14.92 16.09 10.38
CA ASN A 73 14.74 16.49 8.97
C ASN A 73 13.31 16.95 8.72
N ILE A 74 13.14 17.86 7.75
CA ILE A 74 11.84 18.29 7.23
C ILE A 74 11.86 18.04 5.71
N TYR A 75 10.88 17.32 5.19
CA TYR A 75 10.77 17.01 3.77
C TYR A 75 9.51 17.65 3.18
N LYS A 76 9.71 18.48 2.15
CA LYS A 76 8.59 18.99 1.33
C LYS A 76 8.01 17.86 0.48
N THR A 77 6.68 17.77 0.45
CA THR A 77 5.93 16.83 -0.39
C THR A 77 5.00 17.58 -1.35
N LYS A 78 4.33 16.85 -2.27
CA LYS A 78 3.31 17.43 -3.16
C LYS A 78 2.01 17.87 -2.46
N LYS A 79 1.88 17.66 -1.15
CA LYS A 79 0.63 17.87 -0.38
C LYS A 79 0.84 18.57 0.98
N GLY A 80 2.03 19.10 1.24
CA GLY A 80 2.43 19.64 2.54
C GLY A 80 3.80 19.09 2.96
N ALA A 81 4.03 18.90 4.26
CA ALA A 81 5.33 18.59 4.84
C ALA A 81 5.37 17.28 5.64
N ILE A 82 6.56 16.69 5.75
CA ILE A 82 6.88 15.55 6.62
C ILE A 82 7.99 15.97 7.57
N ILE A 83 7.72 15.97 8.88
CA ILE A 83 8.71 16.24 9.92
C ILE A 83 9.16 14.91 10.52
N LYS A 84 10.47 14.67 10.59
CA LYS A 84 11.07 13.55 11.32
C LYS A 84 11.67 14.01 12.64
N VAL A 85 11.28 13.36 13.73
CA VAL A 85 11.87 13.52 15.06
C VAL A 85 12.68 12.26 15.43
N PRO A 86 13.56 12.28 16.45
CA PRO A 86 14.32 11.09 16.84
C PRO A 86 13.50 10.10 17.69
N ASN A 87 12.63 10.59 18.58
CA ASN A 87 11.93 9.78 19.61
C ASN A 87 10.42 10.00 19.52
N GLU A 88 9.63 8.99 19.89
CA GLU A 88 8.15 9.06 19.87
C GLU A 88 7.55 9.91 20.98
N GLU A 89 8.13 9.87 22.17
CA GLU A 89 7.68 10.58 23.38
C GLU A 89 7.44 12.08 23.14
N ASN A 90 8.27 12.71 22.31
CA ASN A 90 8.22 14.15 22.04
C ASN A 90 7.26 14.55 20.90
N ILE A 91 6.60 13.59 20.23
CA ILE A 91 5.69 13.87 19.10
C ILE A 91 4.45 14.57 19.57
N ASN A 92 3.80 14.07 20.62
CA ASN A 92 2.53 14.62 21.08
C ASN A 92 2.72 16.07 21.55
N THR A 93 3.83 16.34 22.25
CA THR A 93 4.28 17.68 22.63
C THR A 93 4.48 18.59 21.40
N LEU A 94 5.27 18.15 20.41
CA LEU A 94 5.51 18.92 19.19
C LEU A 94 4.23 19.12 18.36
N MET A 95 3.37 18.11 18.28
CA MET A 95 2.09 18.18 17.58
C MET A 95 1.16 19.21 18.24
N ASN A 96 1.06 19.21 19.56
CA ASN A 96 0.23 20.16 20.30
C ASN A 96 0.80 21.58 20.16
N GLN A 97 2.11 21.75 20.26
CA GLN A 97 2.78 23.04 20.02
C GLN A 97 2.53 23.58 18.60
N LEU A 98 2.60 22.73 17.57
CA LEU A 98 2.30 23.11 16.19
C LEU A 98 0.82 23.42 15.96
N LYS A 99 -0.11 22.72 16.65
CA LYS A 99 -1.56 22.98 16.59
C LYS A 99 -1.95 24.28 17.29
N ASN A 100 -1.33 24.56 18.43
CA ASN A 100 -1.54 25.77 19.23
C ASN A 100 -1.03 27.03 18.50
N ASN A 101 -0.17 26.90 17.49
CA ASN A 101 0.12 27.99 16.56
C ASN A 101 -1.07 28.21 15.61
N GLY A 102 -1.91 29.20 15.95
CA GLY A 102 -3.14 29.52 15.24
C GLY A 102 -2.99 29.98 13.78
N SER A 103 -1.77 30.22 13.27
CA SER A 103 -1.55 30.48 11.84
C SER A 103 -1.45 29.19 11.04
N LEU A 104 -0.64 28.24 11.53
CA LEU A 104 -0.37 26.98 10.83
C LEU A 104 -1.57 26.02 10.87
N SER A 105 -2.29 25.96 11.99
CA SER A 105 -3.45 25.07 12.15
C SER A 105 -4.68 25.49 11.33
N LYS A 106 -4.79 26.76 10.93
CA LYS A 106 -5.83 27.24 10.00
C LYS A 106 -5.64 26.72 8.56
N ILE A 107 -4.38 26.59 8.12
CA ILE A 107 -4.05 26.23 6.73
C ILE A 107 -3.64 24.77 6.54
N SER A 108 -3.32 24.04 7.62
CA SER A 108 -2.77 22.69 7.55
C SER A 108 -3.23 21.80 8.69
N LYS A 109 -3.74 20.62 8.33
CA LYS A 109 -4.03 19.54 9.27
C LYS A 109 -2.71 18.85 9.68
N ILE A 110 -2.38 18.95 10.96
CA ILE A 110 -1.23 18.29 11.57
C ILE A 110 -1.67 16.93 12.15
N TYR A 111 -1.01 15.84 11.75
CA TYR A 111 -1.33 14.48 12.17
C TYR A 111 -0.11 13.55 12.17
N THR A 112 -0.11 12.54 13.04
CA THR A 112 0.80 11.38 12.92
C THR A 112 0.22 10.41 11.89
N PRO A 113 0.97 9.95 10.87
CA PRO A 113 0.47 8.95 9.93
C PRO A 113 0.18 7.64 10.67
N THR A 114 -1.06 7.16 10.58
CA THR A 114 -1.40 5.82 11.06
C THR A 114 -0.77 4.77 10.14
N PRO A 115 -0.35 3.61 10.69
CA PRO A 115 -0.08 2.44 9.89
C PRO A 115 -1.28 2.06 8.99
N LEU A 116 -1.00 1.33 7.93
CA LEU A 116 -2.01 0.69 7.09
C LEU A 116 -2.43 -0.64 7.73
N ASP A 117 -3.70 -1.00 7.61
CA ASP A 117 -4.15 -2.34 8.00
C ASP A 117 -3.61 -3.42 7.03
N PRO A 118 -3.34 -4.65 7.53
CA PRO A 118 -3.05 -5.82 6.71
C PRO A 118 -4.03 -6.04 5.55
N THR A 119 -3.53 -6.70 4.51
CA THR A 119 -4.33 -7.06 3.33
C THR A 119 -4.15 -8.55 3.03
N ILE A 120 -5.27 -9.24 2.85
CA ILE A 120 -5.36 -10.68 2.57
C ILE A 120 -6.15 -10.93 1.28
N VAL A 121 -6.04 -12.15 0.78
CA VAL A 121 -6.79 -12.67 -0.35
C VAL A 121 -7.52 -13.94 0.08
N LEU A 122 -8.84 -13.96 -0.10
CA LEU A 122 -9.61 -15.19 -0.13
C LEU A 122 -9.45 -15.83 -1.51
N LYS A 123 -8.96 -17.06 -1.56
CA LYS A 123 -8.73 -17.78 -2.81
C LYS A 123 -10.02 -18.42 -3.32
N SER A 124 -10.23 -18.36 -4.64
CA SER A 124 -11.28 -19.14 -5.33
C SER A 124 -12.70 -18.93 -4.80
N VAL A 125 -13.07 -17.71 -4.41
CA VAL A 125 -14.44 -17.33 -4.03
C VAL A 125 -15.38 -17.52 -5.24
N ASN A 126 -16.53 -18.18 -5.05
CA ASN A 126 -17.50 -18.37 -6.12
C ASN A 126 -18.05 -17.01 -6.61
N LYS A 127 -18.14 -16.80 -7.93
CA LYS A 127 -18.69 -15.57 -8.54
C LYS A 127 -20.16 -15.30 -8.18
N SER A 128 -20.93 -16.29 -7.75
CA SER A 128 -22.30 -16.09 -7.24
C SER A 128 -22.36 -15.51 -5.82
N THR A 129 -21.23 -15.40 -5.12
CA THR A 129 -21.17 -14.85 -3.76
C THR A 129 -21.45 -13.36 -3.76
N ASP A 130 -22.40 -12.90 -2.94
CA ASP A 130 -22.66 -11.48 -2.77
C ASP A 130 -21.51 -10.78 -2.02
N LEU A 131 -20.69 -10.04 -2.78
CA LEU A 131 -19.58 -9.26 -2.26
C LEU A 131 -20.03 -8.01 -1.47
N SER A 132 -21.30 -7.61 -1.52
CA SER A 132 -21.81 -6.51 -0.69
C SER A 132 -21.96 -6.94 0.78
N ASN A 133 -22.39 -8.18 1.03
CA ASN A 133 -22.62 -8.71 2.37
C ASN A 133 -21.56 -9.73 2.84
N LEU A 134 -20.55 -10.06 2.01
CA LEU A 134 -19.52 -11.04 2.33
C LEU A 134 -18.82 -10.79 3.68
N ASN A 135 -18.60 -9.55 4.12
CA ASN A 135 -18.02 -9.30 5.45
C ASN A 135 -18.94 -9.74 6.61
N SER A 136 -20.27 -9.67 6.45
CA SER A 136 -21.22 -10.24 7.41
C SER A 136 -21.14 -11.76 7.37
N VAL A 137 -21.24 -12.35 6.18
CA VAL A 137 -21.13 -13.81 5.97
C VAL A 137 -19.88 -14.40 6.62
N LEU A 138 -18.72 -13.75 6.49
CA LEU A 138 -17.48 -14.22 7.12
C LEU A 138 -17.52 -14.15 8.66
N CYS A 139 -18.34 -13.27 9.25
CA CYS A 139 -18.52 -13.20 10.71
C CYS A 139 -19.60 -14.16 11.19
N ASP A 140 -20.68 -14.33 10.42
CA ASP A 140 -21.81 -15.20 10.75
C ASP A 140 -21.44 -16.69 10.64
N MET A 141 -20.57 -17.04 9.67
CA MET A 141 -20.10 -18.41 9.43
C MET A 141 -18.87 -18.83 10.27
N ASN A 142 -18.26 -17.90 11.01
CA ASN A 142 -17.01 -18.14 11.76
C ASN A 142 -17.13 -17.47 13.13
N GLN A 143 -17.36 -18.26 14.17
CA GLN A 143 -17.66 -17.75 15.51
C GLN A 143 -16.54 -16.83 16.07
N GLU A 144 -15.29 -17.12 15.73
CA GLU A 144 -14.12 -16.32 16.11
C GLU A 144 -14.13 -14.91 15.49
N LEU A 145 -14.90 -14.69 14.42
CA LEU A 145 -15.00 -13.42 13.70
C LEU A 145 -16.29 -12.65 13.98
N ALA A 146 -17.18 -13.11 14.88
CA ALA A 146 -18.47 -12.46 15.16
C ALA A 146 -18.35 -10.93 15.35
N ASP A 147 -17.41 -10.48 16.19
CA ASP A 147 -17.16 -9.05 16.48
C ASP A 147 -16.23 -8.34 15.45
N CYS A 148 -16.06 -8.90 14.25
CA CYS A 148 -15.11 -8.42 13.24
C CYS A 148 -15.77 -7.81 11.98
N LYS A 149 -17.10 -7.73 11.92
CA LYS A 149 -17.86 -7.22 10.76
C LYS A 149 -17.40 -5.86 10.23
N TYR A 150 -17.09 -4.92 11.12
CA TYR A 150 -16.56 -3.59 10.77
C TYR A 150 -15.03 -3.53 10.66
N LYS A 151 -14.33 -4.59 11.10
CA LYS A 151 -12.87 -4.74 11.03
C LYS A 151 -12.40 -5.33 9.70
N ILE A 152 -13.31 -5.94 8.93
CA ILE A 152 -13.06 -6.53 7.61
C ILE A 152 -13.67 -5.62 6.53
N LYS A 153 -12.83 -5.13 5.61
CA LYS A 153 -13.24 -4.29 4.48
C LYS A 153 -12.86 -4.92 3.16
N ILE A 154 -13.86 -5.20 2.33
CA ILE A 154 -13.66 -5.71 0.97
C ILE A 154 -13.09 -4.57 0.10
N LEU A 155 -11.99 -4.86 -0.62
CA LEU A 155 -11.34 -3.89 -1.51
C LEU A 155 -11.80 -4.07 -2.95
N PHE A 156 -11.65 -5.28 -3.49
CA PHE A 156 -12.06 -5.65 -4.85
C PHE A 156 -11.98 -7.17 -5.06
N PRO A 157 -12.81 -7.75 -5.93
CA PRO A 157 -12.52 -9.03 -6.56
C PRO A 157 -11.43 -8.85 -7.65
N MET A 158 -10.56 -9.84 -7.79
CA MET A 158 -9.66 -9.95 -8.94
C MET A 158 -10.41 -10.54 -10.13
N LYS A 159 -10.21 -10.04 -11.35
CA LYS A 159 -10.87 -10.65 -12.52
C LYS A 159 -10.28 -12.04 -12.76
N SER A 160 -11.17 -12.99 -13.02
CA SER A 160 -10.87 -14.34 -13.47
C SER A 160 -11.86 -14.71 -14.58
N ASN A 161 -11.45 -15.58 -15.50
CA ASN A 161 -12.33 -16.14 -16.53
C ASN A 161 -13.04 -17.42 -16.07
N THR A 162 -12.66 -17.99 -14.92
CA THR A 162 -13.29 -19.21 -14.34
C THR A 162 -14.61 -18.89 -13.62
N SER A 163 -15.30 -19.91 -13.07
CA SER A 163 -16.47 -19.73 -12.20
C SER A 163 -16.15 -19.09 -10.83
N SER A 164 -14.88 -19.05 -10.44
CA SER A 164 -14.39 -18.47 -9.19
C SER A 164 -13.52 -17.24 -9.43
N HIS A 165 -13.23 -16.49 -8.36
CA HIS A 165 -12.33 -15.35 -8.37
C HIS A 165 -11.66 -15.17 -6.99
N ASP A 166 -10.48 -14.54 -6.96
CA ASP A 166 -9.83 -14.16 -5.71
C ASP A 166 -10.45 -12.86 -5.17
N VAL A 167 -10.80 -12.78 -3.89
CA VAL A 167 -11.32 -11.55 -3.26
C VAL A 167 -10.27 -10.93 -2.34
N VAL A 168 -9.97 -9.66 -2.54
CA VAL A 168 -8.97 -8.95 -1.74
C VAL A 168 -9.63 -8.14 -0.63
N LEU A 169 -9.22 -8.41 0.61
CA LEU A 169 -9.75 -7.80 1.83
C LEU A 169 -8.65 -6.99 2.52
N ARG A 170 -9.02 -5.85 3.09
CA ARG A 170 -8.26 -5.16 4.13
C ARG A 170 -8.85 -5.54 5.48
N VAL A 171 -8.00 -5.88 6.45
CA VAL A 171 -8.45 -6.40 7.75
C VAL A 171 -7.66 -5.74 8.86
N ALA A 172 -8.35 -5.17 9.85
CA ALA A 172 -7.71 -4.58 11.02
C ALA A 172 -6.90 -5.63 11.82
N PRO A 173 -5.80 -5.26 12.50
CA PRO A 173 -4.87 -6.17 13.18
C PRO A 173 -5.52 -7.31 13.98
N SER A 174 -6.49 -6.99 14.84
CA SER A 174 -7.15 -7.99 15.70
C SER A 174 -7.95 -9.04 14.93
N ALA A 175 -8.62 -8.66 13.84
CA ALA A 175 -9.32 -9.60 12.98
C ALA A 175 -8.35 -10.40 12.10
N TYR A 176 -7.20 -9.81 11.73
CA TYR A 176 -6.19 -10.46 10.92
C TYR A 176 -5.47 -11.57 11.68
N GLU A 177 -5.14 -11.37 12.98
CA GLU A 177 -4.60 -12.45 13.83
C GLU A 177 -5.52 -13.67 13.92
N ILE A 178 -6.82 -13.43 14.13
CA ILE A 178 -7.82 -14.50 14.20
C ILE A 178 -7.82 -15.28 12.88
N ILE A 179 -7.94 -14.59 11.74
CA ILE A 179 -7.90 -15.20 10.40
C ILE A 179 -6.60 -16.01 10.17
N LYS A 180 -5.45 -15.49 10.59
CA LYS A 180 -4.15 -16.15 10.41
C LYS A 180 -4.02 -17.43 11.22
N ARG A 181 -4.62 -17.46 12.42
CA ARG A 181 -4.74 -18.67 13.25
C ARG A 181 -5.63 -19.74 12.59
N MET A 182 -6.74 -19.34 11.99
CA MET A 182 -7.69 -20.24 11.33
C MET A 182 -7.16 -20.85 10.02
N LYS A 183 -6.30 -20.13 9.29
CA LYS A 183 -5.72 -20.47 7.96
C LYS A 183 -6.72 -20.58 6.80
N HIS A 184 -7.95 -21.01 7.10
CA HIS A 184 -9.08 -21.05 6.19
C HIS A 184 -10.25 -20.28 6.81
N ILE A 185 -11.19 -19.82 5.99
CA ILE A 185 -12.42 -19.18 6.45
C ILE A 185 -13.63 -19.88 5.82
N TYR A 186 -14.69 -20.08 6.61
CA TYR A 186 -15.96 -20.61 6.13
C TYR A 186 -16.79 -19.50 5.46
N THR A 187 -17.43 -19.83 4.35
CA THR A 187 -18.46 -19.03 3.69
C THR A 187 -19.74 -19.86 3.58
N ILE A 188 -20.86 -19.28 3.11
CA ILE A 188 -22.15 -20.00 2.98
C ILE A 188 -22.01 -21.35 2.26
N SER A 189 -21.21 -21.41 1.19
CA SER A 189 -21.17 -22.58 0.29
C SER A 189 -19.82 -23.30 0.23
N GLN A 190 -18.76 -22.77 0.84
CA GLN A 190 -17.41 -23.31 0.70
C GLN A 190 -16.45 -22.82 1.78
N VAL A 191 -15.40 -23.62 2.02
CA VAL A 191 -14.20 -23.22 2.77
C VAL A 191 -13.22 -22.56 1.81
N VAL A 192 -12.68 -21.39 2.17
CA VAL A 192 -11.70 -20.66 1.35
C VAL A 192 -10.33 -20.58 2.03
N GLU A 193 -9.28 -20.84 1.26
CA GLU A 193 -7.89 -20.61 1.68
C GLU A 193 -7.61 -19.10 1.77
N VAL A 194 -6.94 -18.67 2.84
CA VAL A 194 -6.50 -17.28 3.01
C VAL A 194 -5.01 -17.14 2.76
N ARG A 195 -4.61 -16.14 1.96
CA ARG A 195 -3.20 -15.79 1.74
C ARG A 195 -2.94 -14.32 2.01
N ASP A 196 -1.75 -14.01 2.51
CA ASP A 196 -1.29 -12.62 2.67
C ASP A 196 -1.07 -11.97 1.29
N LYS A 197 -1.38 -10.67 1.18
CA LYS A 197 -1.18 -9.95 -0.08
C LYS A 197 -0.76 -8.50 0.14
N VAL A 198 0.53 -8.25 -0.02
CA VAL A 198 1.06 -6.88 -0.12
C VAL A 198 0.69 -6.30 -1.48
N LEU A 199 -0.12 -5.24 -1.50
CA LEU A 199 -0.56 -4.56 -2.72
C LEU A 199 0.36 -3.38 -3.07
N VAL A 200 1.15 -3.52 -4.14
CA VAL A 200 1.94 -2.42 -4.70
C VAL A 200 1.05 -1.52 -5.57
N ARG A 201 1.09 -0.21 -5.31
CA ARG A 201 0.38 0.79 -6.13
C ARG A 201 1.10 1.01 -7.47
N GLN A 202 0.59 0.37 -8.52
CA GLN A 202 1.11 0.45 -9.88
C GLN A 202 -0.02 0.71 -10.89
N CYS A 203 0.25 1.55 -11.89
CA CYS A 203 -0.70 1.80 -12.98
C CYS A 203 -0.82 0.58 -13.90
N GLN A 204 -2.03 0.11 -14.20
CA GLN A 204 -2.24 -1.07 -15.04
C GLN A 204 -2.16 -0.78 -16.56
N THR A 205 -2.04 0.50 -16.95
CA THR A 205 -1.91 0.92 -18.36
C THR A 205 -0.46 1.02 -18.79
N CYS A 206 0.39 1.61 -17.94
CA CYS A 206 1.79 1.91 -18.28
C CYS A 206 2.81 1.37 -17.27
N PHE A 207 2.38 0.59 -16.27
CA PHE A 207 3.22 -0.07 -15.24
C PHE A 207 4.11 0.84 -14.39
N GLN A 208 4.03 2.16 -14.54
CA GLN A 208 4.69 3.12 -13.67
C GLN A 208 4.03 3.18 -12.29
N PHE A 209 4.84 3.50 -11.28
CA PHE A 209 4.36 3.79 -9.93
C PHE A 209 3.66 5.18 -9.82
N ASP A 210 3.27 5.53 -8.59
CA ASP A 210 2.75 6.85 -8.17
C ASP A 210 1.40 7.34 -8.74
N HIS A 211 0.81 6.67 -9.73
CA HIS A 211 -0.54 6.97 -10.22
C HIS A 211 -1.38 5.69 -10.34
N ASN A 212 -2.65 5.83 -10.75
CA ASN A 212 -3.54 4.72 -11.05
C ASN A 212 -4.06 4.84 -12.48
N THR A 213 -4.68 3.78 -13.00
CA THR A 213 -5.24 3.71 -14.35
C THR A 213 -6.19 4.86 -14.68
N LYS A 214 -7.02 5.31 -13.71
CA LYS A 214 -7.96 6.43 -13.89
C LYS A 214 -7.29 7.81 -14.03
N MET A 215 -6.02 7.93 -13.61
CA MET A 215 -5.22 9.16 -13.71
C MET A 215 -3.99 8.93 -14.62
N CYS A 216 -4.07 8.00 -15.55
CA CYS A 216 -2.98 7.71 -16.47
C CYS A 216 -3.13 8.57 -17.74
N THR A 217 -2.16 9.45 -17.97
CA THR A 217 -2.02 10.23 -19.22
C THR A 217 -1.07 9.57 -20.21
N ASN A 218 -0.42 8.47 -19.83
CA ASN A 218 0.46 7.70 -20.70
C ASN A 218 -0.36 6.75 -21.57
N GLN A 219 0.07 6.55 -22.81
CA GLN A 219 -0.46 5.48 -23.65
C GLN A 219 -0.18 4.10 -23.02
N LYS A 220 -0.91 3.07 -23.47
CA LYS A 220 -0.66 1.68 -23.06
C LYS A 220 0.72 1.27 -23.57
N ILE A 221 1.67 1.09 -22.65
CA ILE A 221 3.05 0.73 -22.99
C ILE A 221 3.08 -0.76 -23.33
N ASN A 222 3.57 -1.11 -24.52
CA ASN A 222 3.97 -2.49 -24.78
C ASN A 222 5.25 -2.75 -23.99
N ILE A 223 5.18 -3.68 -23.02
CA ILE A 223 6.33 -4.02 -22.18
C ILE A 223 7.33 -4.87 -22.98
N ILE A 224 6.85 -5.54 -24.03
CA ILE A 224 7.66 -6.30 -24.98
C ILE A 224 8.35 -5.30 -25.91
N GLY A 225 9.68 -5.26 -25.86
CA GLY A 225 10.51 -4.45 -26.76
C GLY A 225 10.57 -5.04 -28.18
N PRO A 226 11.22 -4.35 -29.13
CA PRO A 226 11.34 -4.82 -30.52
C PRO A 226 12.02 -6.19 -30.62
N ASP A 227 12.90 -6.51 -29.68
CA ASP A 227 13.65 -7.78 -29.59
C ASP A 227 12.83 -8.94 -28.98
N ASN A 228 11.51 -8.76 -28.80
CA ASN A 228 10.62 -9.58 -27.95
C ASN A 228 11.02 -9.68 -26.45
N ILE A 229 12.06 -8.96 -26.02
CA ILE A 229 12.50 -8.91 -24.62
C ILE A 229 11.60 -7.96 -23.82
N VAL A 230 11.09 -8.43 -22.68
CA VAL A 230 10.28 -7.63 -21.74
C VAL A 230 11.17 -6.63 -21.00
N LYS A 231 10.90 -5.32 -21.14
CA LYS A 231 11.68 -4.24 -20.51
C LYS A 231 10.86 -3.48 -19.46
N CYS A 232 11.32 -3.51 -18.21
CA CYS A 232 10.73 -2.82 -17.08
C CYS A 232 10.85 -1.29 -17.21
N VAL A 233 9.72 -0.65 -17.49
CA VAL A 233 9.56 0.81 -17.53
C VAL A 233 10.14 1.55 -16.32
N ASN A 234 10.09 0.97 -15.12
CA ASN A 234 10.57 1.62 -13.90
C ASN A 234 12.09 1.52 -13.76
N CYS A 235 12.70 0.37 -14.10
CA CYS A 235 14.14 0.15 -13.99
C CYS A 235 14.89 0.88 -15.10
N ASN A 236 14.40 0.80 -16.35
CA ASN A 236 15.00 1.46 -17.51
C ASN A 236 15.11 3.00 -17.32
N GLY A 237 14.14 3.62 -16.65
CA GLY A 237 14.16 5.04 -16.31
C GLY A 237 14.93 5.41 -15.03
N HIS A 238 15.66 4.49 -14.41
CA HIS A 238 16.28 4.68 -13.09
C HIS A 238 17.81 4.52 -13.12
N ASN A 239 18.54 5.59 -12.79
CA ASN A 239 20.00 5.67 -12.91
C ASN A 239 20.77 4.47 -12.32
N LYS A 240 20.34 3.92 -11.17
CA LYS A 240 21.00 2.75 -10.53
C LYS A 240 20.60 1.38 -11.11
N PHE A 241 19.47 1.26 -11.81
CA PHE A 241 18.88 -0.03 -12.18
C PHE A 241 18.59 -0.17 -13.68
N LYS A 242 19.09 0.74 -14.51
CA LYS A 242 18.84 0.76 -15.96
C LYS A 242 19.26 -0.53 -16.66
N GLU A 243 20.41 -1.08 -16.27
CA GLU A 243 21.01 -2.31 -16.82
C GLU A 243 20.21 -3.56 -16.40
N ASN A 244 19.68 -3.60 -15.18
CA ASN A 244 18.77 -4.65 -14.73
C ASN A 244 17.31 -4.24 -15.00
N SER A 245 16.94 -4.22 -16.28
CA SER A 245 15.58 -3.90 -16.73
C SER A 245 14.92 -4.98 -17.61
N ASN A 246 15.60 -6.08 -17.93
CA ASN A 246 15.06 -7.18 -18.75
C ASN A 246 14.17 -8.14 -17.94
N HIS A 247 13.08 -7.62 -17.37
CA HIS A 247 12.12 -8.37 -16.55
C HIS A 247 10.75 -7.66 -16.52
N TYR A 248 9.72 -8.33 -16.01
CA TYR A 248 8.40 -7.70 -15.86
C TYR A 248 8.39 -6.61 -14.76
N PRO A 249 7.67 -5.50 -14.93
CA PRO A 249 7.68 -4.39 -13.96
C PRO A 249 6.87 -4.67 -12.68
N ASN A 250 6.13 -5.78 -12.61
CA ASN A 250 5.26 -6.20 -11.52
C ASN A 250 5.67 -7.54 -10.86
N ASN A 251 6.86 -8.07 -11.19
CA ASN A 251 7.37 -9.33 -10.64
C ASN A 251 8.41 -9.10 -9.51
N ARG A 252 8.87 -10.19 -8.88
CA ARG A 252 9.87 -10.14 -7.80
C ARG A 252 11.31 -9.93 -8.29
N GLU A 253 11.60 -10.13 -9.57
CA GLU A 253 12.93 -9.82 -10.14
C GLU A 253 13.18 -8.30 -10.15
N CYS A 254 12.11 -7.50 -10.28
CA CYS A 254 12.20 -6.04 -10.29
C CYS A 254 12.65 -5.48 -8.92
N PRO A 255 13.88 -4.93 -8.79
CA PRO A 255 14.37 -4.40 -7.51
C PRO A 255 13.55 -3.19 -7.05
N LEU A 256 13.01 -2.40 -7.99
CA LEU A 256 12.13 -1.28 -7.66
C LEU A 256 10.75 -1.74 -7.17
N TYR A 257 10.23 -2.86 -7.66
CA TYR A 257 8.96 -3.44 -7.20
C TYR A 257 9.11 -4.05 -5.80
N LEU A 258 10.18 -4.82 -5.55
CA LEU A 258 10.54 -5.30 -4.21
C LEU A 258 10.67 -4.13 -3.22
N ASN A 259 11.31 -3.03 -3.61
CA ASN A 259 11.39 -1.83 -2.79
C ASN A 259 10.01 -1.22 -2.46
N GLN A 260 9.01 -1.32 -3.34
CA GLN A 260 7.64 -0.90 -3.01
C GLN A 260 6.90 -1.90 -2.12
N ILE A 261 7.14 -3.21 -2.27
CA ILE A 261 6.63 -4.25 -1.35
C ILE A 261 7.16 -3.94 0.07
N ASN A 262 8.47 -3.82 0.23
CA ASN A 262 9.10 -3.61 1.53
C ASN A 262 8.65 -2.30 2.19
N ARG A 263 8.49 -1.21 1.43
CA ARG A 263 7.89 0.05 1.93
C ARG A 263 6.43 -0.08 2.31
N THR A 264 5.68 -0.98 1.68
CA THR A 264 4.28 -1.22 2.03
C THR A 264 4.22 -2.02 3.32
N ILE A 265 5.02 -3.08 3.44
CA ILE A 265 5.20 -3.86 4.69
C ILE A 265 5.58 -2.94 5.86
N GLN A 266 6.64 -2.13 5.73
CA GLN A 266 7.10 -1.19 6.76
C GLN A 266 6.07 -0.12 7.16
N ARG A 267 5.03 0.08 6.35
CA ARG A 267 3.94 1.03 6.61
C ARG A 267 2.66 0.35 7.07
N THR A 268 2.59 -0.96 7.02
CA THR A 268 1.47 -1.76 7.52
C THR A 268 1.78 -2.16 8.97
N CYS A 269 0.76 -2.23 9.83
CA CYS A 269 0.92 -2.69 11.21
C CYS A 269 1.10 -4.22 11.30
N TYR A 270 2.09 -4.75 10.57
CA TYR A 270 2.54 -6.13 10.73
C TYR A 270 3.49 -6.30 11.92
N ASN A 271 4.20 -5.25 12.34
CA ASN A 271 5.16 -5.33 13.45
C ASN A 271 4.50 -5.46 14.85
N SER A 272 3.17 -5.37 14.92
CA SER A 272 2.37 -5.52 16.14
C SER A 272 1.62 -6.86 16.17
N LEU A 273 2.16 -7.86 15.48
CA LEU A 273 1.53 -9.15 15.18
C LEU A 273 2.53 -10.27 15.47
N ASP A 274 2.03 -11.41 15.95
CA ASP A 274 2.86 -12.49 16.50
C ASP A 274 3.23 -13.57 15.45
N HIS A 275 3.33 -13.19 14.18
CA HIS A 275 3.54 -14.15 13.09
C HIS A 275 4.37 -13.61 11.92
N ASP A 276 5.16 -14.50 11.32
CA ASP A 276 5.97 -14.17 10.15
C ASP A 276 5.12 -13.76 8.95
N ILE A 277 5.43 -12.60 8.36
CA ILE A 277 5.01 -12.27 7.00
C ILE A 277 5.83 -13.14 6.06
N ILE A 278 5.32 -14.33 5.74
CA ILE A 278 5.99 -15.22 4.79
C ILE A 278 6.01 -14.54 3.42
N SER A 279 7.15 -13.94 3.10
CA SER A 279 7.63 -13.88 1.73
C SER A 279 7.54 -15.30 1.19
N SER A 280 6.59 -15.57 0.30
CA SER A 280 6.49 -16.83 -0.43
C SER A 280 7.79 -17.06 -1.22
N SER A 281 8.70 -17.81 -0.60
CA SER A 281 10.04 -18.15 -1.06
C SER A 281 10.16 -19.67 -0.94
N SER A 282 10.84 -20.31 -1.90
CA SER A 282 11.26 -21.72 -1.87
C SER A 282 10.18 -22.77 -1.56
N ARG A 283 9.56 -23.32 -2.62
CA ARG A 283 9.37 -24.77 -2.80
C ARG A 283 9.30 -25.09 -4.29
N SER A 284 9.85 -26.26 -4.67
CA SER A 284 10.38 -26.62 -6.00
C SER A 284 11.70 -25.87 -6.33
N SER A 285 12.84 -26.53 -6.57
CA SER A 285 13.07 -27.94 -6.94
C SER A 285 14.20 -28.61 -6.15
N GLU A 286 13.90 -29.73 -5.49
CA GLU A 286 14.82 -30.84 -5.23
C GLU A 286 14.03 -32.12 -5.49
N SER A 287 14.48 -32.90 -6.46
CA SER A 287 13.99 -34.23 -6.80
C SER A 287 15.09 -34.92 -7.60
N ASP A 288 15.70 -35.92 -6.99
CA ASP A 288 16.43 -36.97 -7.70
C ASP A 288 15.48 -37.77 -8.62
#